data_AF-A0A368FDM5-F1
#
_entry.id   AF-A0A368FDM5-F1
#
_cell.length_a   1.000
_cell.length_b   1.000
_cell.length_c   1.000
_cell.angle_alpha   90.00
_cell.angle_beta   90.00
_cell.angle_gamma   90.00
#
_symmetry.space_group_name_H-M   'P 1'
#
loop_
_entity.id
_entity.type
_entity.pdbx_description
1 polymer ?
#
loop_
_entity_poly.entity_id
_entity_poly.type
_entity_poly.pdbx_seq_one_letter_code
_entity_poly.pdbx_strand_id
1 'polypeptide(L)'
;MNIHLLPRSIYLTRHGQSEYNAMGRLGGDSPLTIEGEKYAEALSEFFEKEKIADLRVWCSQKVRAAQTAKKLKPAFHTEYWKALDEIDAGICEGLTYDDIQQRYPKQAEDRARDKYHYRYPSGESYEDVVSRLEPVIMELERQANVLVVSHQAVLRCILAYFYDRTLDELPYIDIGLHSLVKLTPRAYHCDSTVYQYDVDKGEVRNFYGRRKCVNFPSVAAHAINRSGLKEDKRTRNITIYNLLGD
;
A
#
# COMPACT_ATOMS: atom_id res chain seq x y z
N MET A 1 -7.35 -24.36 4.51
CA MET A 1 -6.34 -23.92 5.49
C MET A 1 -4.98 -23.81 4.79
N ASN A 2 -4.51 -22.60 4.53
CA ASN A 2 -3.28 -22.31 3.75
C ASN A 2 -2.17 -21.66 4.59
N ILE A 3 -2.20 -21.79 5.93
CA ILE A 3 -1.27 -21.09 6.83
C ILE A 3 -0.10 -22.02 7.18
N HIS A 4 1.14 -21.53 7.08
CA HIS A 4 2.34 -22.25 7.49
C HIS A 4 3.21 -21.46 8.50
N LEU A 5 3.87 -22.16 9.42
CA LEU A 5 4.69 -21.55 10.49
C LEU A 5 6.16 -21.32 10.13
N LEU A 6 6.56 -21.55 8.87
CA LEU A 6 7.94 -21.32 8.43
C LEU A 6 8.28 -19.83 8.49
N PRO A 7 9.45 -19.45 9.07
CA PRO A 7 9.91 -18.08 9.07
C PRO A 7 9.99 -17.54 7.64
N ARG A 8 9.31 -16.42 7.40
CA ARG A 8 9.25 -15.76 6.09
C ARG A 8 9.24 -14.25 6.22
N SER A 9 9.54 -13.57 5.12
CA SER A 9 9.44 -12.12 5.04
C SER A 9 8.61 -11.69 3.84
N ILE A 10 7.63 -10.83 4.09
CA ILE A 10 6.84 -10.18 3.06
C ILE A 10 7.36 -8.75 2.94
N TYR A 11 7.77 -8.36 1.74
CA TYR A 11 8.30 -7.04 1.45
C TYR A 11 7.26 -6.26 0.64
N LEU A 12 6.92 -5.07 1.09
CA LEU A 12 5.92 -4.21 0.46
C LEU A 12 6.59 -2.90 0.05
N THR A 13 6.45 -2.51 -1.21
CA THR A 13 6.91 -1.23 -1.70
C THR A 13 5.94 -0.67 -2.72
N ARG A 14 5.75 0.64 -2.68
CA ARG A 14 5.17 1.34 -3.82
C ARG A 14 6.13 1.25 -5.00
N HIS A 15 5.62 1.44 -6.21
CA HIS A 15 6.47 1.83 -7.34
C HIS A 15 7.30 3.08 -7.01
N GLY A 16 8.39 3.28 -7.75
CA GLY A 16 9.12 4.55 -7.72
C GLY A 16 8.20 5.73 -8.06
N GLN A 17 8.63 6.95 -7.72
CA GLN A 17 7.88 8.16 -8.07
C GLN A 17 7.52 8.18 -9.57
N SER A 18 6.24 8.35 -9.88
CA SER A 18 5.75 8.50 -11.26
C SER A 18 5.56 9.97 -11.63
N GLU A 19 5.43 10.25 -12.93
CA GLU A 19 5.15 11.62 -13.41
C GLU A 19 3.85 12.18 -12.79
N TYR A 20 2.80 11.36 -12.68
CA TYR A 20 1.56 11.79 -12.01
C TYR A 20 1.76 12.04 -10.52
N ASN A 21 2.63 11.29 -9.84
CA ASN A 21 2.97 11.63 -8.46
C ASN A 21 3.66 12.99 -8.35
N ALA A 22 4.61 13.29 -9.25
CA ALA A 22 5.29 14.58 -9.28
C ALA A 22 4.30 15.75 -9.56
N MET A 23 3.25 15.49 -10.33
CA MET A 23 2.19 16.46 -10.63
C MET A 23 1.03 16.47 -9.62
N GLY A 24 1.05 15.61 -8.59
CA GLY A 24 -0.06 15.49 -7.63
C GLY A 24 -1.36 14.94 -8.22
N ARG A 25 -1.29 14.21 -9.34
CA ARG A 25 -2.44 13.59 -10.02
C ARG A 25 -2.72 12.19 -9.48
N LEU A 26 -4.00 11.84 -9.39
CA LEU A 26 -4.47 10.53 -8.95
C LEU A 26 -4.54 9.52 -10.09
N GLY A 27 -4.36 8.24 -9.75
CA GLY A 27 -4.53 7.13 -10.68
C GLY A 27 -3.59 7.20 -11.89
N GLY A 28 -4.16 6.96 -13.06
CA GLY A 28 -3.53 6.93 -14.36
C GLY A 28 -2.60 5.76 -14.56
N ASP A 29 -1.81 5.85 -15.63
CA ASP A 29 -0.75 4.89 -15.94
C ASP A 29 0.55 5.57 -16.40
N SER A 30 0.90 6.66 -15.73
CA SER A 30 2.11 7.42 -16.04
C SER A 30 3.38 6.62 -15.73
N PRO A 31 4.47 6.80 -16.50
CA PRO A 31 5.75 6.16 -16.23
C PRO A 31 6.45 6.74 -14.99
N LEU A 32 7.56 6.11 -14.60
CA LEU A 32 8.48 6.60 -13.57
C LEU A 32 9.16 7.92 -13.99
N THR A 33 9.45 8.75 -12.99
CA THR A 33 10.40 9.86 -13.14
C THR A 33 11.83 9.33 -13.03
N ILE A 34 12.82 10.18 -13.32
CA ILE A 34 14.25 9.89 -13.09
C ILE A 34 14.50 9.49 -11.63
N GLU A 35 13.88 10.18 -10.67
CA GLU A 35 13.98 9.83 -9.24
C GLU A 35 13.28 8.50 -8.92
N GLY A 36 12.20 8.17 -9.63
CA GLY A 36 11.56 6.86 -9.56
C GLY A 36 12.48 5.74 -10.05
N GLU A 37 13.22 5.97 -11.14
CA GLU A 37 14.18 5.00 -11.67
C GLU A 37 15.37 4.77 -10.75
N LYS A 38 15.95 5.85 -10.19
CA LYS A 38 17.04 5.75 -9.19
C LYS A 38 16.62 4.92 -7.97
N TYR A 39 15.39 5.11 -7.49
CA TYR A 39 14.85 4.28 -6.41
C TYR A 39 14.76 2.81 -6.81
N ALA A 40 14.27 2.52 -8.02
CA ALA A 40 14.12 1.15 -8.49
C ALA A 40 15.48 0.43 -8.61
N GLU A 41 16.54 1.14 -8.99
CA GLU A 41 17.91 0.64 -9.01
C GLU A 41 18.43 0.33 -7.60
N ALA A 42 18.28 1.29 -6.66
CA ALA A 42 18.67 1.09 -5.27
C ALA A 42 17.89 -0.05 -4.57
N LEU A 43 16.63 -0.25 -4.96
CA LEU A 43 15.81 -1.37 -4.50
C LEU A 43 16.40 -2.71 -4.99
N SER A 44 16.86 -2.79 -6.24
CA SER A 44 17.54 -3.99 -6.75
C SER A 44 18.82 -4.27 -5.95
N GLU A 45 19.65 -3.25 -5.75
CA GLU A 45 20.89 -3.39 -4.97
C GLU A 45 20.63 -3.85 -3.52
N PHE A 46 19.55 -3.36 -2.90
CA PHE A 46 19.14 -3.81 -1.56
C PHE A 46 18.91 -5.33 -1.54
N PHE A 47 18.10 -5.86 -2.45
CA PHE A 47 17.80 -7.30 -2.47
C PHE A 47 19.01 -8.16 -2.86
N GLU A 48 19.93 -7.63 -3.65
CA GLU A 48 21.20 -8.30 -3.96
C GLU A 48 22.11 -8.40 -2.74
N LYS A 49 22.19 -7.33 -1.94
CA LYS A 49 22.99 -7.30 -0.70
C LYS A 49 22.40 -8.25 0.34
N GLU A 50 21.08 -8.27 0.48
CA GLU A 50 20.38 -9.12 1.46
C GLU A 50 20.38 -10.61 1.09
N LYS A 51 20.58 -10.96 -0.20
CA LYS A 51 20.64 -12.35 -0.71
C LYS A 51 19.45 -13.21 -0.25
N ILE A 52 18.24 -12.68 -0.40
CA ILE A 52 17.02 -13.38 0.00
C ILE A 52 16.80 -14.59 -0.91
N ALA A 53 16.81 -15.79 -0.33
CA ALA A 53 16.55 -17.03 -1.05
C ALA A 53 15.08 -17.10 -1.52
N ASP A 54 14.89 -17.61 -2.74
CA ASP A 54 13.58 -17.88 -3.36
C ASP A 54 12.60 -16.70 -3.32
N LEU A 55 13.10 -15.47 -3.45
CA LEU A 55 12.27 -14.27 -3.48
C LEU A 55 11.41 -14.24 -4.75
N ARG A 56 10.10 -14.30 -4.57
CA ARG A 56 9.12 -14.07 -5.64
C ARG A 56 8.75 -12.59 -5.70
N VAL A 57 8.56 -12.06 -6.90
CA VAL A 57 8.15 -10.65 -7.09
C VAL A 57 6.74 -10.62 -7.66
N TRP A 58 5.82 -9.97 -6.96
CA TRP A 58 4.48 -9.71 -7.44
C TRP A 58 4.34 -8.23 -7.75
N CYS A 59 3.87 -7.94 -8.95
CA CYS A 59 3.80 -6.60 -9.47
C CYS A 59 2.38 -6.32 -9.97
N SER A 60 1.91 -5.08 -9.83
CA SER A 60 0.73 -4.65 -10.59
C SER A 60 1.01 -4.59 -12.09
N GLN A 61 -0.03 -4.49 -12.91
CA GLN A 61 0.10 -4.38 -14.37
C GLN A 61 0.35 -2.93 -14.83
N LYS A 62 0.29 -1.96 -13.92
CA LYS A 62 0.55 -0.54 -14.23
C LYS A 62 2.02 -0.31 -14.57
N VAL A 63 2.28 0.53 -15.58
CA VAL A 63 3.59 0.81 -16.16
C VAL A 63 4.63 1.19 -15.10
N ARG A 64 4.28 2.08 -14.17
CA ARG A 64 5.17 2.50 -13.07
C ARG A 64 5.62 1.36 -12.15
N ALA A 65 4.73 0.43 -11.83
CA ALA A 65 5.08 -0.73 -11.02
C ALA A 65 5.94 -1.70 -11.83
N ALA A 66 5.54 -1.98 -13.08
CA ALA A 66 6.30 -2.83 -13.99
C ALA A 66 7.72 -2.30 -14.25
N GLN A 67 7.89 -0.99 -14.43
CA GLN A 67 9.19 -0.35 -14.60
C GLN A 67 10.06 -0.48 -13.35
N THR A 68 9.45 -0.36 -12.16
CA THR A 68 10.16 -0.57 -10.88
C THR A 68 10.63 -2.03 -10.76
N ALA A 69 9.72 -2.99 -11.00
CA ALA A 69 10.03 -4.41 -10.93
C ALA A 69 11.05 -4.85 -11.99
N LYS A 70 11.03 -4.25 -13.19
CA LYS A 70 11.96 -4.55 -14.28
C LYS A 70 13.42 -4.25 -13.95
N LYS A 71 13.69 -3.33 -13.00
CA LYS A 71 15.04 -3.02 -12.54
C LYS A 71 15.58 -4.07 -11.58
N LEU A 72 14.72 -4.88 -10.97
CA LEU A 72 15.13 -6.04 -10.19
C LEU A 72 15.80 -7.07 -11.13
N LYS A 73 16.85 -7.73 -10.65
CA LYS A 73 17.62 -8.66 -11.49
C LYS A 73 16.74 -9.77 -12.10
N PRO A 74 17.07 -10.25 -13.33
CA PRO A 74 16.31 -11.30 -14.03
C PRO A 74 16.16 -12.63 -13.28
N ALA A 75 16.99 -12.86 -12.26
CA ALA A 75 16.91 -14.04 -11.41
C ALA A 75 15.62 -14.09 -10.58
N PHE A 76 14.96 -12.94 -10.37
CA PHE A 76 13.69 -12.90 -9.66
C PHE A 76 12.53 -13.16 -10.62
N HIS A 77 11.78 -14.22 -10.37
CA HIS A 77 10.55 -14.52 -11.09
C HIS A 77 9.49 -13.45 -10.75
N THR A 78 9.16 -12.61 -11.72
CA THR A 78 8.16 -11.54 -11.57
C THR A 78 6.82 -12.00 -12.15
N GLU A 79 5.79 -11.98 -11.31
CA GLU A 79 4.41 -12.26 -11.67
C GLU A 79 3.59 -10.97 -11.67
N TYR A 80 2.76 -10.80 -12.69
CA TYR A 80 1.93 -9.60 -12.85
C TYR A 80 0.48 -9.90 -12.48
N TRP A 81 -0.02 -9.22 -11.45
CA TRP A 81 -1.34 -9.43 -10.89
C TRP A 81 -2.19 -8.19 -11.12
N LYS A 82 -3.25 -8.32 -11.93
CA LYS A 82 -4.23 -7.23 -12.12
C LYS A 82 -4.87 -6.82 -10.79
N ALA A 83 -5.05 -7.77 -9.87
CA ALA A 83 -5.56 -7.51 -8.53
C ALA A 83 -4.65 -6.59 -7.69
N LEU A 84 -3.41 -6.33 -8.11
CA LEU A 84 -2.49 -5.39 -7.46
C LEU A 84 -2.52 -3.99 -8.09
N ASP A 85 -3.34 -3.73 -9.10
CA ASP A 85 -3.49 -2.39 -9.71
C ASP A 85 -4.03 -1.38 -8.69
N GLU A 86 -3.62 -0.11 -8.83
CA GLU A 86 -4.08 0.98 -7.94
C GLU A 86 -5.61 1.08 -7.96
N ILE A 87 -6.17 1.58 -6.85
CA ILE A 87 -7.60 1.92 -6.77
C ILE A 87 -8.02 2.79 -7.96
N ASP A 88 -9.10 2.40 -8.64
CA ASP A 88 -9.66 3.17 -9.75
C ASP A 88 -10.39 4.42 -9.23
N ALA A 89 -9.94 5.61 -9.62
CA ALA A 89 -10.58 6.87 -9.25
C ALA A 89 -11.76 7.24 -10.18
N GLY A 90 -12.10 6.42 -11.17
CA GLY A 90 -13.21 6.62 -12.09
C GLY A 90 -13.14 7.96 -12.82
N ILE A 91 -14.21 8.76 -12.73
CA ILE A 91 -14.26 10.11 -13.32
C ILE A 91 -13.17 11.07 -12.79
N CYS A 92 -12.48 10.72 -11.70
CA CYS A 92 -11.42 11.51 -11.10
C CYS A 92 -10.00 11.03 -11.46
N GLU A 93 -9.86 10.06 -12.37
CA GLU A 93 -8.59 9.62 -12.91
C GLU A 93 -7.80 10.76 -13.56
N GLY A 94 -6.51 10.87 -13.24
CA GLY A 94 -5.61 11.91 -13.75
C GLY A 94 -5.84 13.31 -13.18
N LEU A 95 -6.81 13.51 -12.28
CA LEU A 95 -7.07 14.80 -11.64
C LEU A 95 -6.21 15.00 -10.39
N THR A 96 -5.92 16.26 -10.09
CA THR A 96 -5.38 16.66 -8.79
C THR A 96 -6.50 16.75 -7.74
N TYR A 97 -6.16 16.77 -6.46
CA TYR A 97 -7.17 16.99 -5.42
C TYR A 97 -7.87 18.35 -5.56
N ASP A 98 -7.14 19.39 -6.00
CA ASP A 98 -7.70 20.72 -6.24
C ASP A 98 -8.68 20.70 -7.42
N ASP A 99 -8.35 19.98 -8.51
CA ASP A 99 -9.28 19.77 -9.63
C ASP A 99 -10.57 19.08 -9.16
N ILE A 100 -10.47 18.08 -8.28
CA ILE A 100 -11.64 17.36 -7.76
C ILE A 100 -12.48 18.28 -6.88
N GLN A 101 -11.86 19.06 -5.99
CA GLN A 101 -12.59 20.01 -5.15
C GLN A 101 -13.33 21.07 -5.99
N GLN A 102 -12.74 21.52 -7.10
CA GLN A 102 -13.35 22.52 -7.97
C GLN A 102 -14.43 21.94 -8.88
N ARG A 103 -14.17 20.80 -9.52
CA ARG A 103 -15.07 20.20 -10.54
C ARG A 103 -16.15 19.32 -9.92
N TYR A 104 -15.83 18.64 -8.82
CA TYR A 104 -16.65 17.61 -8.18
C TYR A 104 -16.69 17.80 -6.65
N PRO A 105 -17.12 18.99 -6.14
CA PRO A 105 -17.07 19.31 -4.70
C PRO A 105 -17.89 18.33 -3.84
N LYS A 106 -19.03 17.87 -4.35
CA LYS A 106 -19.87 16.87 -3.66
C LYS A 106 -19.12 15.55 -3.48
N GLN A 107 -18.42 15.10 -4.53
CA GLN A 107 -17.63 13.86 -4.48
C GLN A 107 -16.47 13.98 -3.50
N ALA A 108 -15.81 15.15 -3.44
CA ALA A 108 -14.76 15.43 -2.46
C ALA A 108 -15.30 15.35 -1.01
N GLU A 109 -16.46 15.96 -0.75
CA GLU A 109 -17.10 15.95 0.57
C GLU A 109 -17.58 14.56 0.98
N ASP A 110 -18.30 13.86 0.09
CA ASP A 110 -18.82 12.52 0.35
C ASP A 110 -17.68 11.54 0.64
N ARG A 111 -16.57 11.63 -0.10
CA ARG A 111 -15.37 10.83 0.15
C ARG A 111 -14.65 11.19 1.44
N ALA A 112 -14.66 12.46 1.83
CA ALA A 112 -14.08 12.89 3.10
C ALA A 112 -14.89 12.39 4.30
N ARG A 113 -16.22 12.26 4.14
CA ARG A 113 -17.13 11.76 5.17
C ARG A 113 -16.95 10.26 5.42
N ASP A 114 -16.85 9.47 4.35
CA ASP A 114 -16.67 8.01 4.44
C ASP A 114 -15.72 7.51 3.35
N LYS A 115 -14.41 7.56 3.64
CA LYS A 115 -13.40 7.20 2.65
C LYS A 115 -13.32 5.71 2.36
N TYR A 116 -13.79 4.85 3.28
CA TYR A 116 -13.70 3.41 3.11
C TYR A 116 -14.75 2.90 2.13
N HIS A 117 -16.02 3.27 2.33
CA HIS A 117 -17.13 2.80 1.47
C HIS A 117 -17.34 3.68 0.23
N TYR A 118 -16.87 4.93 0.22
CA TYR A 118 -17.15 5.82 -0.91
C TYR A 118 -16.46 5.37 -2.20
N ARG A 119 -17.25 5.27 -3.27
CA ARG A 119 -16.82 4.99 -4.64
C ARG A 119 -16.98 6.24 -5.49
N TYR A 120 -15.91 6.69 -6.14
CA TYR A 120 -16.07 7.71 -7.19
C TYR A 120 -16.94 7.15 -8.33
N PRO A 121 -17.74 7.96 -9.03
CA PRO A 121 -18.49 7.48 -10.19
C PRO A 121 -17.57 6.74 -11.17
N SER A 122 -17.94 5.50 -11.53
CA SER A 122 -17.16 4.59 -12.38
C SER A 122 -15.79 4.17 -11.83
N GLY A 123 -15.53 4.33 -10.53
CA GLY A 123 -14.29 3.91 -9.86
C GLY A 123 -14.51 2.80 -8.84
N GLU A 124 -13.57 2.67 -7.90
CA GLU A 124 -13.57 1.72 -6.78
C GLU A 124 -13.62 2.46 -5.42
N SER A 125 -14.18 1.80 -4.41
CA SER A 125 -14.00 2.15 -2.99
C SER A 125 -12.85 1.36 -2.38
N TYR A 126 -12.43 1.67 -1.14
CA TYR A 126 -11.46 0.81 -0.45
C TYR A 126 -12.06 -0.57 -0.11
N GLU A 127 -13.37 -0.66 0.09
CA GLU A 127 -14.10 -1.93 0.24
C GLU A 127 -13.99 -2.82 -1.01
N ASP A 128 -14.12 -2.24 -2.21
CA ASP A 128 -13.91 -2.96 -3.47
C ASP A 128 -12.48 -3.50 -3.58
N VAL A 129 -11.50 -2.65 -3.22
CA VAL A 129 -10.08 -3.02 -3.23
C VAL A 129 -9.80 -4.17 -2.26
N VAL A 130 -10.36 -4.12 -1.04
CA VAL A 130 -10.25 -5.21 -0.06
C VAL A 130 -10.82 -6.52 -0.64
N SER A 131 -12.01 -6.45 -1.23
CA SER A 131 -12.68 -7.62 -1.82
C SER A 131 -11.84 -8.26 -2.93
N ARG A 132 -11.26 -7.47 -3.86
CA ARG A 132 -10.42 -8.02 -4.93
C ARG A 132 -9.03 -8.49 -4.46
N LEU A 133 -8.57 -8.01 -3.30
CA LEU A 133 -7.27 -8.41 -2.74
C LEU A 133 -7.35 -9.70 -1.93
N GLU A 134 -8.53 -10.21 -1.62
CA GLU A 134 -8.71 -11.49 -0.93
C GLU A 134 -7.82 -12.63 -1.49
N PRO A 135 -7.85 -12.95 -2.80
CA PRO A 135 -6.98 -14.00 -3.36
C PRO A 135 -5.48 -13.67 -3.24
N VAL A 136 -5.11 -12.38 -3.25
CA VAL A 136 -3.71 -11.95 -3.04
C VAL A 136 -3.29 -12.20 -1.60
N ILE A 137 -4.14 -11.86 -0.62
CA ILE A 137 -3.88 -12.09 0.80
C ILE A 137 -3.73 -13.59 1.08
N MET A 138 -4.63 -14.42 0.54
CA MET A 138 -4.55 -15.87 0.69
C MET A 138 -3.23 -16.44 0.16
N GLU A 139 -2.75 -15.94 -0.99
CA GLU A 139 -1.47 -16.38 -1.53
C GLU A 139 -0.29 -15.82 -0.73
N LEU A 140 -0.34 -14.57 -0.23
CA LEU A 140 0.69 -14.04 0.69
C LEU A 140 0.80 -14.90 1.95
N GLU A 141 -0.31 -15.43 2.44
CA GLU A 141 -0.34 -16.36 3.58
C GLU A 141 0.25 -17.74 3.27
N ARG A 142 0.40 -18.09 1.98
CA ARG A 142 0.91 -19.39 1.52
C ARG A 142 2.37 -19.35 1.08
N GLN A 143 2.87 -18.21 0.61
CA GLN A 143 4.24 -18.08 0.08
C GLN A 143 5.29 -17.93 1.19
N ALA A 144 6.55 -18.21 0.87
CA ALA A 144 7.69 -17.85 1.72
C ALA A 144 8.05 -16.37 1.54
N ASN A 145 9.14 -16.07 0.82
CA ASN A 145 9.60 -14.70 0.63
C ASN A 145 8.95 -14.08 -0.61
N VAL A 146 8.22 -12.97 -0.40
CA VAL A 146 7.55 -12.26 -1.49
C VAL A 146 7.85 -10.77 -1.40
N LEU A 147 8.18 -10.16 -2.53
CA LEU A 147 8.17 -8.72 -2.73
C LEU A 147 6.92 -8.33 -3.51
N VAL A 148 6.10 -7.43 -2.96
CA VAL A 148 4.96 -6.83 -3.64
C VAL A 148 5.31 -5.40 -4.05
N VAL A 149 5.35 -5.15 -5.36
CA VAL A 149 5.51 -3.83 -5.97
C VAL A 149 4.14 -3.36 -6.45
N SER A 150 3.53 -2.42 -5.71
CA SER A 150 2.17 -1.97 -5.99
C SER A 150 2.02 -0.47 -5.67
N HIS A 151 0.89 -0.05 -5.11
CA HIS A 151 0.45 1.33 -5.05
C HIS A 151 -0.10 1.71 -3.68
N GLN A 152 -0.48 2.97 -3.51
CA GLN A 152 -0.75 3.51 -2.18
C GLN A 152 -2.01 2.89 -1.57
N ALA A 153 -3.13 2.82 -2.29
CA ALA A 153 -4.37 2.29 -1.72
C ALA A 153 -4.31 0.78 -1.53
N VAL A 154 -3.72 0.06 -2.48
CA VAL A 154 -3.52 -1.40 -2.40
C VAL A 154 -2.66 -1.79 -1.20
N LEU A 155 -1.49 -1.16 -1.03
CA LEU A 155 -0.60 -1.49 0.06
C LEU A 155 -1.15 -1.09 1.43
N ARG A 156 -2.00 -0.06 1.50
CA ARG A 156 -2.77 0.24 2.72
C ARG A 156 -3.67 -0.93 3.12
N CYS A 157 -4.37 -1.54 2.17
CA CYS A 157 -5.23 -2.70 2.44
C CYS A 157 -4.39 -3.88 2.94
N ILE A 158 -3.27 -4.19 2.26
CA ILE A 158 -2.38 -5.29 2.68
C ILE A 158 -1.78 -5.02 4.07
N LEU A 159 -1.32 -3.80 4.34
CA LEU A 159 -0.79 -3.42 5.65
C LEU A 159 -1.87 -3.46 6.73
N ALA A 160 -3.10 -3.03 6.43
CA ALA A 160 -4.21 -3.10 7.38
C ALA A 160 -4.51 -4.53 7.80
N TYR A 161 -4.40 -5.50 6.89
CA TYR A 161 -4.53 -6.91 7.21
C TYR A 161 -3.43 -7.39 8.17
N PHE A 162 -2.15 -7.16 7.84
CA PHE A 162 -1.05 -7.64 8.69
C PHE A 162 -0.87 -6.87 10.00
N TYR A 163 -1.36 -5.63 10.08
CA TYR A 163 -1.34 -4.81 11.30
C TYR A 163 -2.62 -4.90 12.13
N ASP A 164 -3.58 -5.72 11.71
CA ASP A 164 -4.91 -5.86 12.34
C ASP A 164 -5.58 -4.48 12.57
N ARG A 165 -5.65 -3.67 11.51
CA ARG A 165 -6.24 -2.33 11.56
C ARG A 165 -7.71 -2.37 11.18
N THR A 166 -8.47 -1.45 11.78
CA THR A 166 -9.90 -1.29 11.51
C THR A 166 -10.15 -0.72 10.11
N LEU A 167 -11.36 -0.96 9.58
CA LEU A 167 -11.76 -0.42 8.27
C LEU A 167 -11.69 1.11 8.21
N ASP A 168 -11.95 1.79 9.34
CA ASP A 168 -11.87 3.25 9.46
C ASP A 168 -10.41 3.77 9.38
N GLU A 169 -9.44 3.00 9.89
CA GLU A 169 -8.02 3.39 9.89
C GLU A 169 -7.34 3.08 8.56
N LEU A 170 -7.78 2.02 7.87
CA LEU A 170 -7.16 1.47 6.67
C LEU A 170 -6.89 2.52 5.57
N PRO A 171 -7.83 3.39 5.17
CA PRO A 171 -7.60 4.39 4.11
C PRO A 171 -6.55 5.45 4.46
N TYR A 172 -6.08 5.49 5.71
CA TYR A 172 -5.18 6.50 6.25
C TYR A 172 -3.83 5.94 6.71
N ILE A 173 -3.59 4.64 6.58
CA ILE A 173 -2.28 4.04 6.87
C ILE A 173 -1.21 4.74 6.02
N ASP A 174 -0.11 5.14 6.66
CA ASP A 174 0.96 5.85 5.98
C ASP A 174 1.89 4.86 5.25
N ILE A 175 2.14 5.13 3.98
CA ILE A 175 3.12 4.43 3.16
C ILE A 175 3.71 5.40 2.13
N GLY A 176 4.90 5.89 2.46
CA GLY A 176 5.65 6.83 1.64
C GLY A 176 6.12 6.23 0.31
N LEU A 177 6.39 7.12 -0.65
CA LEU A 177 7.21 6.75 -1.80
C LEU A 177 8.63 6.43 -1.34
N HIS A 178 9.28 5.57 -2.11
CA HIS A 178 10.67 5.18 -1.89
C HIS A 178 10.92 4.54 -0.50
N SER A 179 9.89 3.87 0.02
CA SER A 179 9.93 3.11 1.27
C SER A 179 9.71 1.63 0.98
N LEU A 180 10.50 0.78 1.62
CA LEU A 180 10.35 -0.67 1.64
C LEU A 180 9.93 -1.12 3.04
N VAL A 181 8.77 -1.74 3.18
CA VAL A 181 8.28 -2.29 4.45
C VAL A 181 8.53 -3.79 4.44
N LYS A 182 9.35 -4.28 5.37
CA LYS A 182 9.53 -5.71 5.63
C LYS A 182 8.62 -6.14 6.77
N LEU A 183 7.69 -7.01 6.47
CA LEU A 183 6.80 -7.69 7.39
C LEU A 183 7.37 -9.07 7.73
N THR A 184 7.37 -9.42 9.00
CA THR A 184 7.79 -10.75 9.50
C THR A 184 6.64 -11.32 10.33
N PRO A 185 5.71 -12.07 9.72
CA PRO A 185 4.60 -12.69 10.43
C PRO A 185 5.09 -13.64 11.53
N ARG A 186 4.48 -13.53 12.72
CA ARG A 186 4.64 -14.45 13.85
C ARG A 186 3.26 -14.96 14.29
N ALA A 187 3.25 -15.91 15.22
CA ALA A 187 2.03 -16.60 15.65
C ALA A 187 0.87 -15.69 16.10
N TYR A 188 1.15 -14.49 16.64
CA TYR A 188 0.13 -13.58 17.19
C TYR A 188 0.30 -12.11 16.80
N HIS A 189 1.33 -11.79 16.02
CA HIS A 189 1.62 -10.42 15.59
C HIS A 189 2.51 -10.45 14.34
N CYS A 190 2.58 -9.32 13.65
CA CYS A 190 3.51 -9.10 12.55
C CYS A 190 4.55 -8.06 12.95
N ASP A 191 5.83 -8.43 12.97
CA ASP A 191 6.91 -7.44 13.12
C ASP A 191 7.07 -6.67 11.80
N SER A 192 7.31 -5.36 11.89
CA SER A 192 7.55 -4.52 10.72
C SER A 192 8.84 -3.72 10.84
N THR A 193 9.64 -3.73 9.78
CA THR A 193 10.81 -2.87 9.62
C THR A 193 10.62 -2.02 8.37
N VAL A 194 10.82 -0.70 8.49
CA VAL A 194 10.74 0.22 7.36
C VAL A 194 12.15 0.65 6.95
N TYR A 195 12.43 0.49 5.66
CA TYR A 195 13.63 1.02 5.03
C TYR A 195 13.22 2.18 4.13
N GLN A 196 13.99 3.26 4.16
CA GLN A 196 13.77 4.45 3.36
C GLN A 196 14.94 4.63 2.40
N TYR A 197 14.65 5.05 1.17
CA TYR A 197 15.66 5.50 0.23
C TYR A 197 16.32 6.79 0.70
N ASP A 198 17.63 6.75 0.84
CA ASP A 198 18.49 7.89 1.14
C ASP A 198 18.96 8.50 -0.19
N VAL A 199 18.43 9.67 -0.54
CA VAL A 199 18.71 10.36 -1.80
C VAL A 199 20.19 10.77 -1.90
N ASP A 200 20.81 11.16 -0.79
CA ASP A 200 22.19 11.62 -0.76
C ASP A 200 23.17 10.46 -1.00
N LYS A 201 22.82 9.27 -0.51
CA LYS A 201 23.66 8.07 -0.61
C LYS A 201 23.28 7.14 -1.74
N GLY A 202 22.11 7.32 -2.33
CA GLY A 202 21.59 6.44 -3.38
C GLY A 202 21.26 5.03 -2.91
N GLU A 203 20.96 4.81 -1.62
CA GLU A 203 20.74 3.48 -1.06
C GLU A 203 19.47 3.39 -0.19
N VAL A 204 18.84 2.21 -0.14
CA VAL A 204 17.72 1.92 0.78
C VAL A 204 18.28 1.51 2.14
N ARG A 205 17.95 2.26 3.20
CA ARG A 205 18.50 2.07 4.55
C ARG A 205 17.42 1.94 5.60
N ASN A 206 17.71 1.18 6.65
CA ASN A 206 16.79 1.03 7.77
C ASN A 206 16.58 2.39 8.46
N PHE A 207 15.32 2.81 8.55
CA PHE A 207 14.94 4.04 9.23
C PHE A 207 14.87 3.79 10.75
N TYR A 208 16.03 3.60 11.40
CA TYR A 208 16.13 3.54 12.87
C TYR A 208 16.04 4.94 13.50
N GLY A 209 14.96 5.66 13.21
CA GLY A 209 14.51 6.84 13.95
C GLY A 209 13.29 6.49 14.79
N ARG A 210 13.49 5.98 16.03
CA ARG A 210 12.47 5.82 17.10
C ARG A 210 11.01 5.60 16.65
N ARG A 211 10.69 4.49 15.99
CA ARG A 211 9.32 3.92 16.00
C ARG A 211 9.40 2.40 16.17
N LYS A 212 9.61 1.95 17.41
CA LYS A 212 9.43 0.55 17.82
C LYS A 212 7.97 0.20 17.58
N CYS A 213 7.68 -0.58 16.54
CA CYS A 213 6.34 -0.83 16.04
C CYS A 213 5.66 0.50 15.67
N VAL A 214 5.19 0.67 14.44
CA VAL A 214 4.18 1.71 14.26
C VAL A 214 2.90 1.16 14.89
N ASN A 215 2.81 1.22 16.22
CA ASN A 215 1.58 1.66 16.84
C ASN A 215 1.36 3.04 16.23
N PHE A 216 0.70 3.07 15.07
CA PHE A 216 0.07 4.29 14.61
C PHE A 216 -0.81 4.69 15.79
N PRO A 217 -0.51 5.79 16.51
CA PRO A 217 -1.46 6.28 17.49
C PRO A 217 -2.78 6.38 16.73
N SER A 218 -3.87 5.84 17.30
CA SER A 218 -5.21 6.06 16.77
C SER A 218 -5.28 7.54 16.45
N VAL A 219 -5.43 7.92 15.19
CA VAL A 219 -5.44 9.34 14.79
C VAL A 219 -6.82 9.90 15.16
N ALA A 220 -7.10 9.92 16.47
CA ALA A 220 -8.25 10.57 17.08
C ALA A 220 -7.90 11.99 17.55
N ALA A 221 -6.69 12.47 17.26
CA ALA A 221 -6.23 13.78 17.74
C ALA A 221 -5.44 14.51 16.64
N HIS A 222 -6.12 15.00 15.61
CA HIS A 222 -6.01 16.40 15.18
C HIS A 222 -7.07 16.76 14.14
N ALA A 223 -7.93 17.71 14.53
CA ALA A 223 -8.75 18.60 13.69
C ALA A 223 -9.92 18.03 12.87
N ILE A 224 -11.00 17.58 13.56
CA ILE A 224 -12.36 18.00 13.16
C ILE A 224 -13.11 18.35 14.44
N ASN A 225 -13.45 19.64 14.57
CA ASN A 225 -14.31 20.17 15.62
C ASN A 225 -15.73 19.61 15.41
N ARG A 226 -16.02 18.39 15.88
CA ARG A 226 -17.34 17.75 15.76
C ARG A 226 -18.24 18.22 16.91
N SER A 227 -18.92 19.33 16.71
CA SER A 227 -20.15 19.61 17.46
C SER A 227 -21.27 18.71 16.93
N GLY A 228 -21.65 17.70 17.72
CA GLY A 228 -23.03 17.20 17.77
C GLY A 228 -23.48 16.22 16.68
N LEU A 229 -22.91 15.02 16.64
CA LEU A 229 -23.61 13.83 16.10
C LEU A 229 -23.36 12.64 17.04
N LYS A 230 -24.44 12.14 17.65
CA LYS A 230 -24.46 10.85 18.36
C LYS A 230 -24.50 9.75 17.28
N GLU A 231 -23.37 9.13 16.98
CA GLU A 231 -23.30 7.98 16.08
C GLU A 231 -23.06 6.67 16.84
N ASP A 232 -23.72 5.62 16.34
CA ASP A 232 -23.89 4.28 16.91
C ASP A 232 -22.54 3.55 17.11
N LYS A 233 -22.38 2.87 18.24
CA LYS A 233 -21.10 2.29 18.71
C LYS A 233 -20.83 0.86 18.23
N ARG A 234 -21.66 0.30 17.34
CA ARG A 234 -21.60 -1.13 16.99
C ARG A 234 -20.63 -1.51 15.87
N THR A 235 -20.13 -0.56 15.08
CA THR A 235 -19.28 -0.84 13.90
C THR A 235 -17.76 -0.74 14.13
N ARG A 236 -17.31 -0.40 15.35
CA ARG A 236 -15.93 0.10 15.58
C ARG A 236 -14.79 -0.93 15.59
N ASN A 237 -15.06 -2.23 15.44
CA ASN A 237 -14.03 -3.27 15.61
C ASN A 237 -13.99 -4.29 14.45
N ILE A 238 -14.40 -3.91 13.24
CA ILE A 238 -14.25 -4.78 12.06
C ILE A 238 -12.86 -4.52 11.45
N THR A 239 -12.07 -5.57 11.30
CA THR A 239 -10.77 -5.54 10.59
C THR A 239 -10.90 -6.38 9.31
N ILE A 240 -9.96 -6.24 8.37
CA ILE A 240 -9.94 -7.11 7.17
C ILE A 240 -9.85 -8.59 7.57
N TYR A 241 -9.11 -8.89 8.65
CA TYR A 241 -8.98 -10.25 9.15
C TYR A 241 -10.35 -10.88 9.46
N ASN A 242 -11.25 -10.10 10.07
CA ASN A 242 -12.61 -10.55 10.36
C ASN A 242 -13.46 -10.75 9.09
N LEU A 243 -13.17 -10.01 8.01
CA LEU A 243 -13.92 -10.12 6.75
C LEU A 243 -13.47 -11.31 5.89
N LEU A 244 -12.20 -11.70 5.99
CA LEU A 244 -11.60 -12.77 5.19
C LEU A 244 -11.46 -14.10 5.96
N GLY A 245 -11.83 -14.12 7.23
CA GLY A 245 -11.58 -15.23 8.17
C GLY A 245 -12.70 -16.27 8.29
N ASP A 246 -13.82 -16.11 7.57
CA ASP A 246 -14.99 -17.02 7.60
C ASP A 246 -15.00 -18.03 6.43
#